data_AF-A0A7D9JNQ2-F1
#
_entry.id   AF-A0A7D9JNQ2-F1
#
_cell.length_a   1.000
_cell.length_b   1.000
_cell.length_c   1.000
_cell.angle_alpha   90.00
_cell.angle_beta   90.00
_cell.angle_gamma   90.00
#
_symmetry.space_group_name_H-M   'P 1'
#
loop_
_entity.id
_entity.type
_entity.pdbx_description
1 polymer ?
#
loop_
_entity_poly.entity_id
_entity_poly.type
_entity_poly.pdbx_seq_one_letter_code
_entity_poly.pdbx_strand_id
1 'polypeptide(L)'
;EVSVPEYWEPQPRDSNGKELVSHLVCLDPNKPNHKEEYKKISDHFLQTANQKILQIERVQNPSLFKQYIIKKQSLDEKNGSNEKILFHGTKGDKIKEINESGLNRNYAGIN
;
A
#
# COMPACT_ATOMS: atom_id res chain seq x y z
N GLU A 1 9.27 -19.03 -3.34
CA GLU A 1 8.90 -17.79 -4.05
C GLU A 1 7.89 -17.04 -3.19
N VAL A 2 8.02 -15.71 -3.03
CA VAL A 2 7.05 -14.92 -2.24
C VAL A 2 5.83 -14.67 -3.12
N SER A 3 4.68 -15.21 -2.73
CA SER A 3 3.38 -14.92 -3.36
C SER A 3 2.85 -13.57 -2.89
N VAL A 4 2.04 -12.93 -3.73
CA VAL A 4 1.23 -11.77 -3.31
C VAL A 4 0.06 -12.24 -2.44
N PRO A 5 -0.52 -11.36 -1.60
CA PRO A 5 -1.64 -11.75 -0.75
C PRO A 5 -2.87 -12.21 -1.54
N GLU A 6 -3.56 -13.24 -1.04
CA GLU A 6 -4.73 -13.83 -1.72
C GLU A 6 -5.93 -12.88 -1.82
N TYR A 7 -6.03 -11.90 -0.91
CA TYR A 7 -7.12 -10.92 -0.91
C TYR A 7 -6.94 -9.79 -1.92
N TRP A 8 -5.84 -9.77 -2.69
CA TRP A 8 -5.60 -8.78 -3.74
C TRP A 8 -6.44 -9.08 -4.99
N GLU A 9 -6.97 -8.05 -5.63
CA GLU A 9 -7.61 -8.19 -6.95
C GLU A 9 -6.55 -8.51 -8.01
N PRO A 10 -6.96 -9.19 -9.10
CA PRO A 10 -6.07 -9.45 -10.24
C PRO A 10 -5.41 -8.17 -10.76
N GLN A 11 -4.15 -8.29 -11.17
CA GLN A 11 -3.44 -7.16 -11.78
C GLN A 11 -4.05 -6.84 -13.16
N PRO A 12 -4.43 -5.57 -13.41
CA PRO A 12 -4.85 -5.14 -14.73
C PRO A 12 -3.68 -5.25 -15.71
N ARG A 13 -4.04 -5.38 -17.00
CA ARG A 13 -3.10 -5.48 -18.11
C ARG A 13 -3.32 -4.34 -19.08
N ASP A 14 -2.24 -3.89 -19.71
CA ASP A 14 -2.29 -2.93 -20.80
C ASP A 14 -2.82 -3.56 -22.10
N SER A 15 -2.92 -2.76 -23.16
CA SER A 15 -3.38 -3.21 -24.48
C SER A 15 -2.51 -4.32 -25.10
N ASN A 16 -1.27 -4.48 -24.63
CA ASN A 16 -0.33 -5.51 -25.09
C ASN A 16 -0.35 -6.75 -24.18
N GLY A 17 -1.25 -6.80 -23.19
CA GLY A 17 -1.36 -7.90 -22.24
C GLY A 17 -0.29 -7.89 -21.14
N LYS A 18 0.50 -6.83 -21.02
CA LYS A 18 1.49 -6.68 -19.96
C LYS A 18 0.82 -6.16 -18.69
N GLU A 19 1.12 -6.77 -17.55
CA GLU A 19 0.60 -6.32 -16.25
C GLU A 19 1.10 -4.92 -15.90
N LEU A 20 0.20 -4.09 -15.38
CA LEU A 20 0.55 -2.78 -14.87
C LEU A 20 1.43 -2.90 -13.62
N VAL A 21 2.29 -1.91 -13.41
CA VAL A 21 3.24 -1.91 -12.27
C VAL A 21 2.51 -1.85 -10.93
N SER A 22 1.44 -1.05 -10.86
CA SER A 22 0.62 -0.89 -9.67
C SER A 22 -0.86 -0.79 -10.03
N HIS A 23 -1.71 -1.35 -9.18
CA HIS A 23 -3.17 -1.23 -9.25
C HIS A 23 -3.69 -0.54 -7.99
N LEU A 24 -4.41 0.58 -8.16
CA LEU A 24 -5.12 1.24 -7.08
C LEU A 24 -6.53 0.68 -6.98
N VAL A 25 -6.83 0.07 -5.85
CA VAL A 25 -8.13 -0.56 -5.59
C VAL A 25 -8.88 0.29 -4.58
N CYS A 26 -9.96 0.93 -5.01
CA CYS A 26 -10.83 1.67 -4.10
C CYS A 26 -11.58 0.69 -3.18
N LEU A 27 -11.32 0.81 -1.88
CA LEU A 27 -11.95 -0.02 -0.86
C LEU A 27 -13.38 0.45 -0.62
N ASP A 28 -14.32 -0.38 -1.04
CA ASP A 28 -15.75 -0.19 -0.82
C ASP A 28 -16.19 -0.79 0.53
N PRO A 29 -16.58 0.01 1.53
CA PRO A 29 -16.99 -0.49 2.85
C PRO A 29 -18.23 -1.38 2.82
N ASN A 30 -18.96 -1.43 1.69
CA ASN A 30 -20.14 -2.28 1.52
C ASN A 30 -19.79 -3.67 0.95
N LYS A 31 -18.57 -3.88 0.43
CA LYS A 31 -18.14 -5.17 -0.10
C LYS A 31 -17.50 -6.03 1.00
N PRO A 32 -17.89 -7.31 1.17
CA PRO A 32 -17.35 -8.18 2.22
C PRO A 32 -15.82 -8.29 2.22
N ASN A 33 -15.20 -8.37 1.04
CA ASN A 33 -13.74 -8.49 0.88
C ASN A 33 -12.96 -7.18 1.14
N HIS A 34 -13.65 -6.05 1.33
CA HIS A 34 -13.04 -4.75 1.59
C HIS A 34 -13.39 -4.21 2.98
N LYS A 35 -14.56 -4.56 3.52
CA LYS A 35 -15.15 -3.95 4.71
C LYS A 35 -14.22 -3.97 5.93
N GLU A 36 -13.58 -5.10 6.19
CA GLU A 36 -12.70 -5.25 7.36
C GLU A 36 -11.44 -4.40 7.23
N GLU A 37 -10.81 -4.41 6.05
CA GLU A 37 -9.63 -3.58 5.79
C GLU A 37 -9.97 -2.09 5.84
N TYR A 38 -11.07 -1.68 5.19
CA TYR A 38 -11.54 -0.31 5.22
C TYR A 38 -11.71 0.17 6.66
N LYS A 39 -12.44 -0.61 7.49
CA LYS A 39 -12.70 -0.27 8.88
C LYS A 39 -11.40 -0.16 9.68
N LYS A 40 -10.48 -1.12 9.53
CA LYS A 40 -9.19 -1.11 10.23
C LYS A 40 -8.37 0.13 9.91
N ILE A 41 -8.27 0.51 8.64
CA ILE A 41 -7.51 1.68 8.21
C ILE A 41 -8.21 2.98 8.62
N SER A 42 -9.53 3.07 8.45
CA SER A 42 -10.30 4.24 8.88
C SER A 42 -10.20 4.48 10.38
N ASP A 43 -10.32 3.42 11.19
CA ASP A 43 -10.22 3.52 12.64
C ASP A 43 -8.82 3.98 13.06
N HIS A 44 -7.76 3.43 12.44
CA HIS A 44 -6.38 3.83 12.75
C HIS A 44 -6.10 5.30 12.39
N PHE A 45 -6.64 5.78 11.27
CA PHE A 45 -6.50 7.18 10.86
C PHE A 45 -7.26 8.12 11.81
N LEU A 46 -8.53 7.80 12.10
CA LEU A 46 -9.41 8.64 12.91
C LEU A 46 -9.03 8.71 14.39
N GLN A 47 -8.18 7.79 14.88
CA GLN A 47 -7.61 7.87 16.23
C GLN A 47 -6.84 9.16 16.48
N THR A 48 -6.24 9.76 15.44
CA THR A 48 -5.40 10.96 15.59
C THR A 48 -5.75 12.08 14.62
N ALA A 49 -6.45 11.79 13.51
CA ALA A 49 -6.87 12.78 12.53
C ALA A 49 -8.39 12.97 12.56
N ASN A 50 -8.83 14.19 12.88
CA ASN A 50 -10.25 14.56 12.82
C ASN A 50 -10.62 15.12 11.43
N GLN A 51 -10.42 14.33 10.39
CA GLN A 51 -10.67 14.72 8.99
C GLN A 51 -11.63 13.74 8.32
N LYS A 52 -12.46 14.25 7.40
CA LYS A 52 -13.37 13.42 6.62
C LYS A 52 -12.57 12.60 5.59
N ILE A 53 -12.70 11.28 5.67
CA ILE A 53 -12.16 10.36 4.67
C ILE A 53 -13.05 10.42 3.41
N LEU A 54 -12.46 10.77 2.26
CA LEU A 54 -13.17 10.78 0.98
C LEU A 54 -13.11 9.41 0.30
N GLN A 55 -11.94 8.78 0.33
CA GLN A 55 -11.70 7.46 -0.23
C GLN A 55 -10.49 6.80 0.45
N ILE A 56 -10.43 5.47 0.38
CA ILE A 56 -9.26 4.69 0.78
C ILE A 56 -8.94 3.77 -0.41
N GLU A 57 -7.71 3.84 -0.91
CA GLU A 57 -7.25 3.04 -2.03
C GLU A 57 -6.11 2.13 -1.57
N ARG A 58 -6.26 0.82 -1.78
CA ARG A 58 -5.19 -0.15 -1.56
C ARG A 58 -4.24 -0.12 -2.76
N VAL A 59 -2.94 0.05 -2.49
CA VAL A 59 -1.90 0.00 -3.53
C VAL A 59 -1.43 -1.44 -3.70
N GLN A 60 -1.65 -2.02 -4.87
CA GLN A 60 -1.19 -3.36 -5.22
C GLN A 60 0.00 -3.27 -6.18
N ASN A 61 1.22 -3.28 -5.64
CA ASN A 61 2.47 -3.34 -6.41
C ASN A 61 3.21 -4.65 -6.07
N PRO A 62 3.11 -5.69 -6.92
CA PRO A 62 3.68 -7.02 -6.63
C PRO A 62 5.19 -6.98 -6.43
N SER A 63 5.90 -6.18 -7.22
CA SER A 63 7.35 -6.07 -7.17
C SER A 63 7.83 -5.46 -5.85
N LEU A 64 7.24 -4.34 -5.44
CA LEU A 64 7.57 -3.70 -4.17
C LEU A 64 7.16 -4.57 -2.98
N PHE A 65 6.02 -5.24 -3.04
CA PHE A 65 5.58 -6.15 -1.98
C PHE A 65 6.56 -7.31 -1.77
N LYS A 66 7.00 -7.96 -2.86
CA LYS A 66 8.00 -9.05 -2.76
C LYS A 66 9.32 -8.56 -2.17
N GLN A 67 9.81 -7.41 -2.62
CA GLN A 67 11.03 -6.79 -2.05
C GLN A 67 10.87 -6.49 -0.55
N TYR A 68 9.71 -5.95 -0.17
CA TYR A 68 9.37 -5.66 1.22
C TYR A 68 9.39 -6.91 2.09
N ILE A 69 8.71 -7.98 1.70
CA ILE A 69 8.63 -9.23 2.47
C ILE A 69 9.99 -9.89 2.64
N ILE A 70 10.81 -9.94 1.57
CA ILE A 70 12.19 -10.47 1.65
C ILE A 70 13.01 -9.67 2.65
N LYS A 71 12.92 -8.33 2.60
CA LYS A 71 13.65 -7.47 3.53
C LYS A 71 13.15 -7.63 4.97
N LYS A 72 11.83 -7.76 5.16
CA LYS A 72 11.20 -7.98 6.45
C LYS A 72 11.69 -9.30 7.07
N GLN A 73 11.64 -10.41 6.33
CA GLN A 73 12.12 -11.72 6.80
C GLN A 73 13.58 -11.65 7.25
N SER A 74 14.46 -11.04 6.45
CA SER A 74 15.88 -10.86 6.80
C SER A 74 16.09 -10.03 8.08
N LEU A 75 15.26 -9.01 8.32
CA LEU A 75 15.35 -8.19 9.54
C LEU A 75 14.76 -8.91 10.76
N ASP A 76 13.66 -9.63 10.58
CA ASP A 76 13.00 -10.40 11.63
C ASP A 76 13.92 -11.51 12.15
N GLU A 77 14.63 -12.21 11.25
CA GLU A 77 15.64 -13.23 11.62
C GLU A 77 16.81 -12.64 12.42
N LYS A 78 17.21 -11.39 12.10
CA LYS A 78 18.36 -10.75 12.72
C LYS A 78 18.04 -10.11 14.08
N ASN A 79 16.91 -9.43 14.18
CA ASN A 79 16.59 -8.50 15.27
C ASN A 79 15.21 -8.72 15.90
N GLY A 80 14.46 -9.74 15.47
CA GLY A 80 13.04 -9.89 15.79
C GLY A 80 12.15 -8.93 15.00
N SER A 81 10.83 -9.14 15.10
CA SER A 81 9.84 -8.32 14.38
C SER A 81 9.84 -6.88 14.87
N ASN A 82 10.06 -5.94 13.93
CA ASN A 82 10.08 -4.50 14.18
C ASN A 82 9.12 -3.72 13.26
N GLU A 83 8.21 -4.43 12.59
CA GLU A 83 7.22 -3.84 11.67
C GLU A 83 6.23 -2.94 12.43
N LYS A 84 6.00 -1.74 11.90
CA LYS A 84 5.01 -0.78 12.42
C LYS A 84 4.19 -0.21 11.29
N ILE A 85 2.91 -0.01 11.55
CA ILE A 85 2.01 0.70 10.64
C ILE A 85 2.08 2.19 10.99
N LEU A 86 2.50 3.02 10.02
CA LEU A 86 2.69 4.46 10.17
C LEU A 86 2.03 5.21 9.01
N PHE A 87 1.87 6.52 9.16
CA PHE A 87 1.33 7.40 8.12
C PHE A 87 2.45 8.21 7.43
N HIS A 88 2.30 8.47 6.14
CA HIS A 88 3.18 9.33 5.35
C HIS A 88 2.34 10.30 4.51
N GLY A 89 2.41 11.59 4.81
CA GLY A 89 1.82 12.65 3.99
C GLY A 89 2.77 13.07 2.87
N THR A 90 2.23 13.32 1.68
CA THR A 90 2.99 13.75 0.50
C THR A 90 2.13 14.64 -0.41
N LYS A 91 2.76 15.29 -1.40
CA LYS A 91 2.08 16.09 -2.43
C LYS A 91 1.44 15.20 -3.51
N GLY A 92 0.36 15.69 -4.11
CA GLY A 92 -0.43 14.94 -5.09
C GLY A 92 0.36 14.51 -6.33
N ASP A 93 1.33 15.32 -6.77
CA ASP A 93 2.21 15.03 -7.90
C ASP A 93 3.18 13.86 -7.65
N LYS A 94 3.40 13.49 -6.38
CA LYS A 94 4.26 12.38 -5.97
C LYS A 94 3.55 11.04 -5.81
N ILE A 95 2.21 11.03 -5.80
CA ILE A 95 1.42 9.82 -5.57
C ILE A 95 1.76 8.74 -6.60
N LYS A 96 1.78 9.08 -7.90
CA LYS A 96 2.09 8.12 -8.97
C LYS A 96 3.48 7.51 -8.80
N GLU A 97 4.47 8.38 -8.56
CA GLU A 97 5.88 7.98 -8.41
C GLU A 97 6.06 7.01 -7.23
N ILE A 98 5.43 7.31 -6.08
CA ILE A 98 5.46 6.47 -4.88
C ILE A 98 4.76 5.12 -5.11
N ASN A 99 3.60 5.11 -5.79
CA ASN A 99 2.86 3.87 -6.05
C ASN A 99 3.64 2.91 -6.97
N GLU A 100 4.39 3.45 -7.94
CA GLU A 100 5.16 2.66 -8.91
C GLU A 100 6.54 2.26 -8.37
N SER A 101 7.22 3.16 -7.67
CA SER A 101 8.65 3.01 -7.31
C SER A 101 8.94 2.95 -5.81
N GLY A 102 7.93 3.14 -4.95
CA GLY A 102 8.07 3.16 -3.51
C GLY A 102 8.58 4.49 -2.95
N LEU A 103 8.86 4.51 -1.65
CA LEU A 103 9.37 5.71 -0.97
C LEU A 103 10.85 5.93 -1.30
N ASN A 104 11.18 7.14 -1.78
CA ASN A 104 12.56 7.58 -2.01
C ASN A 104 12.94 8.65 -0.99
N ARG A 105 14.13 8.52 -0.40
CA ARG A 105 14.71 9.53 0.51
C ARG A 105 14.84 10.91 -0.12
N ASN A 106 14.93 10.98 -1.45
CA ASN A 106 14.98 12.24 -2.19
C ASN A 106 13.66 13.04 -2.12
N TYR A 107 12.56 12.45 -1.64
CA TYR A 107 11.31 13.15 -1.37
C TYR A 107 11.25 13.81 0.01
N ALA A 108 12.25 13.59 0.87
CA ALA A 108 12.29 14.20 2.19
C ALA A 108 12.35 15.74 2.08
N GLY A 109 11.43 16.42 2.76
CA GLY A 109 11.36 17.90 2.80
C GLY A 109 10.55 18.54 1.67
N ILE A 110 9.87 17.76 0.82
CA ILE A 110 9.07 18.27 -0.31
C ILE A 110 7.58 18.44 0.07
N ASN A 111 7.20 18.36 1.35
CA ASN A 111 5.80 18.47 1.78
C ASN A 111 5.21 19.88 1.67
#